data_AF-A0A087EA61-F1
#
_entry.id   AF-A0A087EA61-F1
#
_cell.length_a   1.000
_cell.length_b   1.000
_cell.length_c   1.000
_cell.angle_alpha   90.00
_cell.angle_beta   90.00
_cell.angle_gamma   90.00
#
_symmetry.space_group_name_H-M   'P 1'
#
loop_
_entity.id
_entity.type
_entity.pdbx_description
1 polymer ?
#
loop_
_entity_poly.entity_id
_entity_poly.type
_entity_poly.pdbx_seq_one_letter_code
_entity_poly.pdbx_strand_id
1 'polypeptide(L)' 'MAEEQQWYFNTVTGEPEQGMISPSSHRMGPYASREDALHAWDIVRRRNREWDNDDKQWNQWDEKQ' A
#
# COMPACT_ATOMS: atom_id res chain seq x y z
N MET A 1 23.15 -7.40 -0.35
CA MET A 1 23.07 -7.56 -1.82
C MET A 1 21.86 -8.42 -2.26
N ALA A 2 20.79 -8.53 -1.46
CA ALA A 2 19.57 -9.28 -1.84
C ALA A 2 18.32 -8.37 -1.92
N GLU A 3 18.49 -7.07 -1.67
CA GLU A 3 17.41 -6.09 -1.56
C GLU A 3 16.89 -5.62 -2.93
N GLU A 4 17.69 -5.79 -3.99
CA GLU A 4 17.38 -5.34 -5.35
C GLU A 4 16.45 -6.30 -6.13
N GLN A 5 16.20 -7.50 -5.63
CA GLN A 5 15.31 -8.49 -6.28
C GLN A 5 13.92 -8.58 -5.66
N GLN A 6 13.64 -7.78 -4.63
CA GLN A 6 12.34 -7.80 -3.95
C GLN A 6 11.42 -6.76 -4.59
N TRP A 7 10.21 -7.18 -4.96
CA TRP A 7 9.19 -6.30 -5.49
C TRP A 7 8.35 -5.75 -4.34
N TYR A 8 8.03 -4.47 -4.40
CA TYR A 8 7.14 -3.82 -3.45
C TYR A 8 6.04 -3.12 -4.24
N PHE A 9 4.84 -3.05 -3.66
CA PHE A 9 3.74 -2.31 -4.24
C PHE A 9 3.54 -1.00 -3.48
N ASN A 10 3.65 0.13 -4.16
CA ASN A 10 3.37 1.43 -3.55
C ASN A 10 1.87 1.69 -3.54
N THR A 11 1.27 1.75 -2.36
CA THR A 11 -0.17 1.95 -2.22
C THR A 11 -0.61 3.41 -2.41
N VAL A 12 0.35 4.35 -2.41
CA VAL A 12 0.11 5.78 -2.61
C VAL A 12 0.13 6.14 -4.08
N THR A 13 1.15 5.68 -4.83
CA THR A 13 1.23 5.91 -6.28
C THR A 13 0.43 4.88 -7.08
N GLY A 14 0.20 3.70 -6.52
CA GLY A 14 -0.49 2.60 -7.19
C GLY A 14 0.40 1.84 -8.18
N GLU A 15 1.73 1.91 -8.00
CA GLU A 15 2.71 1.33 -8.91
C GLU A 15 3.60 0.30 -8.19
N PRO A 16 3.95 -0.82 -8.86
CA PRO A 16 4.94 -1.75 -8.35
C PRO A 16 6.35 -1.18 -8.54
N GLU A 17 7.11 -1.12 -7.46
CA GLU A 17 8.49 -0.63 -7.39
C GLU A 17 9.44 -1.77 -7.02
N GLN A 18 10.60 -1.85 -7.67
CA GLN A 18 11.61 -2.86 -7.37
C GLN A 18 12.62 -2.29 -6.37
N GLY A 19 12.74 -2.93 -5.20
CA GLY A 19 13.60 -2.49 -4.12
C GLY A 19 13.00 -1.39 -3.23
N MET A 20 13.84 -0.80 -2.37
CA MET A 20 13.44 0.17 -1.35
C MET A 20 13.38 1.60 -1.92
N ILE A 21 12.59 1.83 -2.97
CA ILE A 21 12.40 3.18 -3.55
C ILE A 21 11.58 4.06 -2.60
N SER A 22 10.46 3.52 -2.12
CA SER A 22 9.51 4.21 -1.23
C SER A 22 9.68 3.83 0.24
N PRO A 23 9.25 4.69 1.18
CA PRO A 23 9.31 4.40 2.61
C PRO A 23 8.53 3.13 2.95
N SER A 24 9.02 2.39 3.95
CA SER A 24 8.42 1.12 4.40
C SER A 24 6.94 1.23 4.77
N SER A 25 6.50 2.41 5.22
CA SER A 25 5.12 2.66 5.62
C SER A 25 4.13 2.69 4.44
N HIS A 26 4.59 3.00 3.23
CA HIS A 26 3.73 3.15 2.03
C HIS A 26 3.90 2.02 1.03
N ARG A 27 4.76 1.04 1.32
CA ARG A 27 5.05 -0.08 0.44
C ARG A 27 4.53 -1.37 1.06
N MET A 28 3.86 -2.16 0.25
CA MET A 28 3.42 -3.51 0.62
C MET A 28 4.35 -4.54 0.00
N GLY A 29 4.70 -5.58 0.75
CA GLY A 29 5.66 -6.60 0.31
C GLY A 29 6.65 -6.97 1.43
N PRO A 30 7.62 -7.84 1.15
CA PRO A 30 8.20 -8.13 -0.16
C PRO A 30 7.45 -9.17 -0.99
N TYR A 31 7.31 -8.88 -2.28
CA TYR A 31 6.78 -9.78 -3.29
C TYR A 31 7.90 -10.37 -4.14
N ALA A 32 7.71 -11.62 -4.57
CA ALA A 32 8.68 -12.30 -5.43
C ALA A 32 8.65 -11.78 -6.87
N SER A 33 7.55 -11.16 -7.30
CA SER A 33 7.35 -10.69 -8.67
C SER A 33 6.35 -9.53 -8.74
N ARG A 34 6.41 -8.77 -9.82
CA ARG A 34 5.47 -7.67 -10.12
C ARG A 34 4.00 -8.13 -10.14
N GLU A 35 3.73 -9.32 -10.66
CA GLU A 35 2.37 -9.86 -10.75
C GLU A 35 1.77 -10.15 -9.36
N ASP A 36 2.59 -10.69 -8.45
CA ASP A 36 2.18 -10.96 -7.07
C ASP A 36 1.85 -9.66 -6.32
N ALA A 37 2.67 -8.63 -6.55
CA ALA A 37 2.43 -7.28 -6.06
C ALA A 37 1.11 -6.68 -6.59
N LEU A 38 0.81 -6.85 -7.89
CA LEU A 38 -0.44 -6.40 -8.50
C LEU A 38 -1.65 -7.17 -7.98
N HIS A 39 -1.51 -8.48 -7.76
CA HIS A 39 -2.58 -9.31 -7.22
C HIS A 39 -2.90 -8.93 -5.77
N ALA A 40 -1.88 -8.68 -4.96
CA ALA A 40 -2.05 -8.15 -3.60
C ALA A 40 -2.73 -6.78 -3.60
N TRP A 41 -2.36 -5.89 -4.53
CA TRP A 41 -3.04 -4.62 -4.72
C TRP A 41 -4.52 -4.78 -5.07
N ASP A 42 -4.89 -5.72 -5.95
CA ASP A 42 -6.30 -5.95 -6.29
C ASP A 42 -7.11 -6.36 -5.05
N ILE A 43 -6.56 -7.25 -4.21
CA ILE A 43 -7.15 -7.67 -2.93
C ILE A 43 -7.28 -6.47 -1.99
N VAL A 44 -6.23 -5.66 -1.87
CA VAL A 44 -6.23 -4.49 -1.00
C VAL A 44 -7.20 -3.45 -1.51
N ARG A 45 -7.28 -3.19 -2.81
CA ARG A 45 -8.26 -2.27 -3.41
C ARG A 45 -9.68 -2.70 -3.12
N ARG A 46 -9.97 -4.01 -3.18
CA ARG A 46 -11.27 -4.56 -2.79
C ARG A 46 -11.58 -4.28 -1.32
N ARG A 47 -10.60 -4.45 -0.43
CA ARG A 47 -10.74 -4.17 1.01
C ARG A 47 -10.77 -2.68 1.35
N ASN A 48 -9.97 -1.85 0.67
CA ASN A 48 -9.90 -0.41 0.87
C ASN A 48 -11.20 0.26 0.45
N ARG A 49 -11.94 -0.30 -0.51
CA ARG A 49 -13.31 0.16 -0.82
C ARG A 49 -14.25 0.02 0.38
N GLU A 50 -13.99 -0.95 1.26
CA GLU A 50 -14.74 -1.13 2.51
C GLU A 50 -14.21 -0.22 3.63
N TRP A 51 -12.90 0.03 3.67
CA TRP A 51 -12.25 0.90 4.69
C TRP A 51 -12.26 2.41 4.39
N ASP A 52 -12.39 2.87 3.13
CA ASP A 52 -12.55 4.30 2.79
C ASP A 52 -13.84 4.90 3.38
N ASN A 53 -14.80 4.03 3.72
CA ASN A 53 -16.01 4.42 4.46
C ASN A 53 -15.73 4.74 5.94
N ASP A 54 -14.66 4.20 6.52
CA ASP A 54 -14.32 4.31 7.94
C ASP A 54 -13.32 5.45 8.22
N ASP A 55 -12.39 5.74 7.30
CA ASP A 55 -11.34 6.77 7.49
C ASP A 55 -11.91 8.20 7.56
N LYS A 56 -13.07 8.45 6.92
CA LYS A 56 -13.75 9.76 6.98
C LYS A 56 -14.38 10.08 8.34
N GLN A 57 -14.53 9.10 9.24
CA GLN A 57 -15.07 9.35 10.58
C GLN A 57 -14.02 9.87 11.57
N TRP A 58 -12.73 9.68 11.32
CA TRP A 58 -11.68 10.04 12.28
C TRP A 58 -11.30 11.53 12.27
N ASN A 59 -11.44 12.22 11.14
CA ASN A 59 -11.13 13.66 11.03
C ASN A 59 -12.21 14.60 11.62
N GLN A 60 -13.35 14.08 12.11
CA GLN A 60 -14.39 14.92 12.73
C GLN A 60 -14.25 15.07 14.26
N TRP A 61 -13.23 14.46 14.88
CA TRP A 61 -13.07 14.50 16.35
C TRP A 61 -12.07 15.54 16.86
N ASP A 62 -11.31 16.21 15.98
CA ASP A 62 -10.27 17.22 16.34
C ASP A 62 -10.71 18.68 16.10
N GLU A 63 -12.00 18.95 15.82
CA GLU A 63 -12.54 20.33 15.68
C GLU A 63 -13.49 20.71 16.83
N LYS A 64 -13.33 20.11 18.01
CA LYS A 64 -14.03 20.54 19.23
C LYS A 64 -13.17 20.37 20.49
N GLN A 65 -12.13 21.19 20.63
CA GLN A 65 -11.65 21.65 21.94
C GLN A 65 -11.39 23.15 21.88
#